data_AF-A0A6N8YYF0-F1
#
_entry.id   AF-A0A6N8YYF0-F1
#
_cell.length_a   1.000
_cell.length_b   1.000
_cell.length_c   1.000
_cell.angle_alpha   90.00
_cell.angle_beta   90.00
_cell.angle_gamma   90.00
#
_symmetry.space_group_name_H-M   'P 1'
#
loop_
_entity.id
_entity.type
_entity.pdbx_description
1 polymer ?
#
loop_
_entity_poly.entity_id
_entity_poly.type
_entity_poly.pdbx_seq_one_letter_code
_entity_poly.pdbx_strand_id
1 'polypeptide(L)'
;MESHKRTGKTLIPPAIHAMRGKLDFTSWMNDRLPEMLWAALIFASNERSQAFREFVRIFNFVAEHERKAELECLTLSGFAGLDVQLRKEIINVITANPATSKALSTLLMFDGLPARTEWEACLSNGDANLPLLMVAVGDTLFHQSQGATDCRWVWVMGVAAGGQMSVAPDLADRVKGITDYPYVEPGASEGGSVRAIEQALASMMLRKSEWSETFWVEAWEKSPCIQLVPPRQDQQLPLSTTRQGISEAIEGLESHWNQTHSTTGVDAKHDAVFGMAFFVLRILSEMIGIGISNGILARVGLRTIFEIRVNLKHLIDKNDSELWKRWREYGVGQAKLSSLKLDDIEEPPEYLDAGLIERIASEDLWEELRTIDIGHWASGDLRRISEESQLKDLYDQYYPWTSTYTHGMWGAIRESSFQTCGNPLHRLHRYPERQPLNDCLYDAVTLVDEILGHVGKEYPSFSHRLLFSSQRIVR
;
A
#
# COMPACT_ATOMS: atom_id res chain seq x y z
N MET A 1 -15.53 4.48 0.37
CA MET A 1 -16.07 4.78 -0.99
C MET A 1 -17.15 5.86 -0.95
N GLU A 2 -18.04 5.84 0.03
CA GLU A 2 -19.21 6.75 0.11
C GLU A 2 -18.89 8.24 0.09
N SER A 3 -17.70 8.63 0.57
CA SER A 3 -17.28 10.03 0.55
C SER A 3 -16.70 10.50 -0.79
N HIS A 4 -16.46 9.63 -1.78
CA HIS A 4 -15.81 10.03 -3.05
C HIS A 4 -16.83 10.23 -4.16
N LYS A 5 -16.68 11.30 -4.95
CA LYS A 5 -17.58 11.55 -6.08
C LYS A 5 -17.08 10.80 -7.31
N ARG A 6 -17.86 9.82 -7.76
CA ARG A 6 -17.59 9.11 -9.02
C ARG A 6 -17.81 10.04 -10.21
N THR A 7 -16.76 10.24 -11.01
CA THR A 7 -16.85 10.93 -12.30
C THR A 7 -16.39 9.93 -13.37
N GLY A 8 -17.32 9.41 -14.17
CA GLY A 8 -17.06 8.32 -15.10
C GLY A 8 -16.63 7.03 -14.41
N LYS A 9 -15.43 6.53 -14.72
CA LYS A 9 -14.80 5.34 -14.12
C LYS A 9 -13.86 5.67 -12.94
N THR A 10 -13.74 6.95 -12.57
CA THR A 10 -12.79 7.41 -11.55
C THR A 10 -13.53 7.89 -10.30
N LEU A 11 -13.01 7.53 -9.12
CA LEU A 11 -13.46 8.09 -7.84
C LEU A 11 -12.60 9.31 -7.51
N ILE A 12 -13.21 10.49 -7.49
CA ILE A 12 -12.52 11.74 -7.18
C ILE A 12 -12.75 12.09 -5.70
N PRO A 13 -11.68 12.34 -4.93
CA PRO A 13 -11.81 12.83 -3.56
C PRO A 13 -12.55 14.18 -3.50
N PRO A 14 -13.41 14.44 -2.51
CA PRO A 14 -14.20 15.67 -2.39
C PRO A 14 -13.40 16.97 -2.47
N ALA A 15 -12.22 16.98 -1.84
CA ALA A 15 -11.36 18.15 -1.77
C ALA A 15 -10.88 18.62 -3.16
N ILE A 16 -10.56 17.67 -4.04
CA ILE A 16 -10.09 17.97 -5.41
C ILE A 16 -11.25 18.43 -6.29
N HIS A 17 -12.45 17.86 -6.10
CA HIS A 17 -13.64 18.25 -6.84
C HIS A 17 -14.06 19.69 -6.54
N ALA A 18 -14.10 20.07 -5.25
CA ALA A 18 -14.57 21.38 -4.81
C ALA A 18 -13.74 22.56 -5.36
N MET A 19 -12.47 22.33 -5.73
CA MET A 19 -11.51 23.41 -6.00
C MET A 19 -11.06 23.54 -7.47
N ARG A 20 -11.64 22.77 -8.40
CA ARG A 20 -11.50 22.91 -9.88
C ARG A 20 -10.06 23.14 -10.40
N GLY A 21 -9.05 22.51 -9.80
CA GLY A 21 -7.69 22.46 -10.36
C GLY A 21 -6.89 23.78 -10.36
N LYS A 22 -7.20 24.75 -9.47
CA LYS A 22 -6.50 26.05 -9.38
C LYS A 22 -5.44 26.16 -8.27
N LEU A 23 -4.90 25.05 -7.79
CA LEU A 23 -3.91 25.03 -6.70
C LEU A 23 -2.60 24.42 -7.15
N ASP A 24 -1.50 25.15 -6.92
CA ASP A 24 -0.17 24.55 -6.84
C ASP A 24 -0.09 23.81 -5.50
N PHE A 25 -0.04 22.49 -5.55
CA PHE A 25 0.10 21.66 -4.36
C PHE A 25 1.56 21.58 -3.93
N THR A 26 1.90 22.17 -2.79
CA THR A 26 3.20 21.96 -2.14
C THR A 26 3.11 20.78 -1.18
N SER A 27 4.02 19.81 -1.33
CA SER A 27 4.15 18.67 -0.44
C SER A 27 4.88 19.09 0.83
N TRP A 28 4.34 18.74 2.00
CA TRP A 28 5.07 18.95 3.26
C TRP A 28 6.41 18.23 3.24
N MET A 29 6.41 16.94 2.92
CA MET A 29 7.61 16.12 2.91
C MET A 29 8.62 16.62 1.89
N ASN A 30 8.20 16.86 0.64
CA ASN A 30 9.16 17.14 -0.42
C ASN A 30 9.62 18.60 -0.40
N ASP A 31 8.73 19.54 -0.11
CA ASP A 31 8.98 20.96 -0.33
C ASP A 31 9.15 21.74 0.98
N ARG A 32 8.31 21.49 2.00
CA ARG A 32 8.24 22.32 3.22
C ARG A 32 9.17 21.87 4.34
N LEU A 33 9.31 20.58 4.57
CA LEU A 33 10.16 20.02 5.61
C LEU A 33 11.62 20.49 5.44
N PRO A 34 12.23 20.45 4.23
CA PRO A 34 13.59 20.95 4.05
C PRO A 34 13.73 22.43 4.44
N GLU A 35 12.74 23.27 4.14
CA GLU A 35 12.72 24.69 4.50
C GLU A 35 12.62 24.94 6.00
N MET A 36 11.95 24.03 6.71
CA MET A 36 11.73 24.09 8.16
C MET A 36 12.72 23.23 8.95
N LEU A 37 13.78 22.74 8.31
CA LEU A 37 14.75 21.83 8.94
C LEU A 37 15.41 22.44 10.17
N TRP A 38 15.68 23.75 10.15
CA TRP A 38 16.20 24.47 11.32
C TRP A 38 15.25 24.37 12.52
N ALA A 39 13.94 24.50 12.30
CA ALA A 39 12.96 24.36 13.36
C ALA A 39 12.82 22.91 13.83
N ALA A 40 12.84 21.95 12.89
CA ALA A 40 12.80 20.52 13.19
C ALA A 40 13.99 20.10 14.07
N LEU A 41 15.19 20.61 13.80
CA LEU A 41 16.39 20.35 14.61
C LEU A 41 16.24 20.90 16.04
N ILE A 42 15.69 22.11 16.20
CA ILE A 42 15.43 22.71 17.52
C ILE A 42 14.42 21.85 18.30
N PHE A 43 13.34 21.39 17.67
CA PHE A 43 12.38 20.50 18.33
C PHE A 43 12.99 19.14 18.68
N ALA A 44 13.84 18.58 17.81
CA ALA A 44 14.47 17.28 18.06
C ALA A 44 15.54 17.32 19.17
N SER A 45 16.17 18.49 19.39
CA SER A 45 17.23 18.64 20.40
C SER A 45 16.74 19.11 21.77
N ASN A 46 15.46 19.47 21.91
CA ASN A 46 14.92 20.07 23.13
C ASN A 46 13.61 19.40 23.55
N GLU A 47 13.24 19.53 24.82
CA GLU A 47 11.85 19.28 25.21
C GLU A 47 10.92 20.25 24.44
N ARG A 48 9.75 19.77 24.00
CA ARG A 48 8.79 20.55 23.20
C ARG A 48 8.49 21.95 23.79
N SER A 49 8.30 22.03 25.11
CA SER A 49 8.03 23.30 25.82
C SER A 49 9.24 24.26 25.84
N GLN A 50 10.46 23.73 25.80
CA GLN A 50 11.69 24.53 25.71
C GLN A 50 11.87 25.04 24.28
N ALA A 51 11.63 24.20 23.27
CA ALA A 51 11.66 24.60 21.86
C ALA A 51 10.68 25.75 21.58
N PHE A 52 9.43 25.66 22.07
CA PHE A 52 8.47 26.77 21.93
C PHE A 52 8.94 28.08 22.58
N ARG A 53 9.57 28.01 23.76
CA ARG A 53 10.13 29.20 24.41
C ARG A 53 11.21 29.86 23.57
N GLU A 54 12.06 29.06 22.92
CA GLU A 54 13.06 29.59 21.98
C GLU A 54 12.41 30.25 20.76
N PHE A 55 11.37 29.65 20.17
CA PHE A 55 10.67 30.27 19.04
C PHE A 55 9.94 31.55 19.45
N VAL A 56 9.32 31.61 20.63
CA VAL A 56 8.70 32.85 21.14
C VAL A 56 9.73 33.96 21.30
N ARG A 57 10.94 33.64 21.81
CA ARG A 57 12.05 34.61 21.86
C ARG A 57 12.42 35.14 20.48
N ILE A 58 12.50 34.27 19.47
CA ILE A 58 12.79 34.65 18.08
C ILE A 58 11.64 35.53 17.52
N PHE A 59 10.38 35.19 17.76
CA PHE A 59 9.24 35.97 17.28
C PHE A 59 9.15 37.35 17.92
N ASN A 60 9.51 37.48 19.20
CA ASN A 60 9.56 38.80 19.85
C ASN A 60 10.59 39.70 19.17
N PHE A 61 11.77 39.18 18.84
CA PHE A 61 12.74 39.93 18.05
C PHE A 61 12.17 40.36 16.68
N VAL A 62 11.52 39.44 15.96
CA VAL A 62 10.90 39.76 14.66
C VAL A 62 9.83 40.84 14.81
N ALA A 63 8.93 40.73 15.78
CA ALA A 63 7.81 41.65 15.97
C ALA A 63 8.22 43.07 16.37
N GLU A 64 9.33 43.19 17.10
CA GLU A 64 9.91 44.46 17.56
C GLU A 64 10.86 45.10 16.54
N HIS A 65 11.28 44.36 15.51
CA HIS A 65 12.21 44.84 14.51
C HIS A 65 11.58 45.93 13.61
N GLU A 66 12.34 46.99 13.32
CA GLU A 66 11.89 48.07 12.43
C GLU A 66 11.60 47.58 11.00
N ARG A 67 12.32 46.54 10.56
CA ARG A 67 12.18 45.88 9.25
C ARG A 67 11.37 44.57 9.30
N LYS A 68 10.45 44.42 10.27
CA LYS A 68 9.70 43.16 10.49
C LYS A 68 8.96 42.60 9.28
N ALA A 69 8.49 43.46 8.37
CA ALA A 69 7.80 43.04 7.15
C ALA A 69 8.71 42.20 6.24
N GLU A 70 10.02 42.37 6.31
CA GLU A 70 10.98 41.56 5.54
C GLU A 70 11.25 40.20 6.22
N LEU A 71 10.97 40.07 7.52
CA LEU A 71 11.19 38.87 8.34
C LEU A 71 9.96 37.94 8.40
N GLU A 72 8.99 38.11 7.51
CA GLU A 72 7.75 37.32 7.46
C GLU A 72 7.97 35.84 7.11
N CYS A 73 9.05 35.52 6.38
CA CYS A 73 9.30 34.18 5.84
C CYS A 73 10.46 33.49 6.55
N LEU A 74 10.20 32.89 7.71
CA LEU A 74 11.18 32.16 8.51
C LEU A 74 11.46 30.74 7.97
N THR A 75 12.02 30.69 6.76
CA THR A 75 12.44 29.47 6.06
C THR A 75 13.92 29.57 5.71
N LEU A 76 14.62 28.45 5.50
CA LEU A 76 16.04 28.49 5.12
C LEU A 76 16.28 29.34 3.86
N SER A 77 15.48 29.12 2.81
CA SER A 77 15.55 29.93 1.59
C SER A 77 15.10 31.37 1.82
N GLY A 78 14.11 31.58 2.70
CA GLY A 78 13.66 32.92 3.11
C GLY A 78 14.77 33.72 3.75
N PHE A 79 15.55 33.12 4.65
CA PHE A 79 16.72 33.77 5.25
C PHE A 79 17.76 34.17 4.19
N ALA A 80 18.02 33.32 3.20
CA ALA A 80 18.95 33.63 2.11
C ALA A 80 18.50 34.81 1.23
N GLY A 81 17.18 35.05 1.13
CA GLY A 81 16.60 36.18 0.41
C GLY A 81 16.72 37.53 1.11
N LEU A 82 17.06 37.55 2.40
CA LEU A 82 17.25 38.80 3.17
C LEU A 82 18.56 39.50 2.77
N ASP A 83 18.63 40.81 2.98
CA ASP A 83 19.89 41.53 2.90
C ASP A 83 20.89 40.99 3.94
N VAL A 84 22.18 41.13 3.63
CA VAL A 84 23.26 40.52 4.42
C VAL A 84 23.23 40.94 5.89
N GLN A 85 22.85 42.19 6.19
CA GLN A 85 22.85 42.71 7.55
C GLN A 85 21.70 42.11 8.35
N LEU A 86 20.47 42.20 7.83
CA LEU A 86 19.29 41.62 8.48
C LEU A 86 19.39 40.09 8.61
N ARG A 87 19.96 39.43 7.60
CA ARG A 87 20.24 37.98 7.60
C ARG A 87 21.15 37.59 8.77
N LYS A 88 22.25 38.32 8.98
CA LYS A 88 23.16 38.08 10.10
C LYS A 88 22.48 38.33 11.43
N GLU A 89 21.67 39.38 11.55
CA GLU A 89 20.96 39.70 12.78
C GLU A 89 19.99 38.58 13.18
N ILE A 90 19.12 38.13 12.27
CA ILE A 90 18.17 37.06 12.58
C ILE A 90 18.87 35.72 12.86
N ILE A 91 19.91 35.36 12.10
CA ILE A 91 20.67 34.12 12.34
C ILE A 91 21.35 34.17 13.70
N ASN A 92 21.97 35.30 14.08
CA ASN A 92 22.55 35.47 15.43
C ASN A 92 21.51 35.32 16.54
N VAL A 93 20.30 35.85 16.35
CA VAL A 93 19.20 35.69 17.31
C VAL A 93 18.80 34.22 17.44
N ILE A 94 18.70 33.50 16.32
CA ILE A 94 18.38 32.06 16.31
C ILE A 94 19.48 31.27 17.04
N THR A 95 20.76 31.54 16.77
CA THR A 95 21.89 30.78 17.33
C THR A 95 22.37 31.26 18.71
N ALA A 96 21.75 32.30 19.29
CA ALA A 96 22.16 32.87 20.58
C ALA A 96 22.16 31.86 21.74
N ASN A 97 21.27 30.86 21.72
CA ASN A 97 21.30 29.77 22.70
C ASN A 97 22.34 28.72 22.29
N PRO A 98 23.37 28.42 23.12
CA PRO A 98 24.43 27.45 22.78
C PRO A 98 23.93 26.05 22.43
N ALA A 99 22.86 25.57 23.08
CA ALA A 99 22.28 24.27 22.78
C ALA A 99 21.61 24.26 21.39
N THR A 100 20.91 25.35 21.04
CA THR A 100 20.33 25.55 19.71
C THR A 100 21.42 25.67 18.65
N SER A 101 22.46 26.49 18.89
CA SER A 101 23.63 26.59 18.00
C SER A 101 24.27 25.23 17.74
N LYS A 102 24.47 24.42 18.79
CA LYS A 102 25.03 23.07 18.66
C LYS A 102 24.12 22.13 17.85
N ALA A 103 22.80 22.20 18.01
CA ALA A 103 21.88 21.41 17.22
C ALA A 103 21.89 21.81 15.73
N LEU A 104 21.91 23.13 15.47
CA LEU A 104 21.88 23.71 14.14
C LEU A 104 23.21 23.58 13.37
N SER A 105 24.34 23.27 14.02
CA SER A 105 25.60 22.95 13.31
C SER A 105 25.43 21.77 12.34
N THR A 106 24.44 20.91 12.59
CA THR A 106 24.00 19.83 11.70
C THR A 106 23.57 20.31 10.31
N LEU A 107 23.11 21.56 10.15
CA LEU A 107 22.77 22.13 8.84
C LEU A 107 24.01 22.22 7.93
N LEU A 108 25.21 22.39 8.49
CA LEU A 108 26.46 22.52 7.74
C LEU A 108 26.88 21.22 7.03
N MET A 109 26.16 20.11 7.26
CA MET A 109 26.27 18.89 6.46
C MET A 109 25.95 19.11 4.98
N PHE A 110 25.15 20.12 4.66
CA PHE A 110 24.59 20.33 3.32
C PHE A 110 25.29 21.46 2.58
N ASP A 111 26.00 21.14 1.51
CA ASP A 111 26.80 22.10 0.73
C ASP A 111 25.91 23.17 0.09
N GLY A 112 24.70 22.79 -0.33
CA GLY A 112 23.67 23.68 -0.88
C GLY A 112 22.84 24.44 0.15
N LEU A 113 23.20 24.42 1.44
CA LEU A 113 22.46 25.14 2.49
C LEU A 113 22.27 26.63 2.14
N PRO A 114 21.02 27.15 2.12
CA PRO A 114 20.78 28.56 1.92
C PRO A 114 21.43 29.41 3.02
N ALA A 115 22.09 30.50 2.63
CA ALA A 115 22.85 31.38 3.54
C ALA A 115 23.96 30.66 4.33
N ARG A 116 24.56 29.61 3.75
CA ARG A 116 25.59 28.77 4.41
C ARG A 116 26.68 29.58 5.11
N THR A 117 27.23 30.60 4.45
CA THR A 117 28.33 31.41 5.01
C THR A 117 27.93 32.15 6.29
N GLU A 118 26.70 32.68 6.37
CA GLU A 118 26.23 33.31 7.61
C GLU A 118 25.91 32.29 8.70
N TRP A 119 25.32 31.14 8.34
CA TRP A 119 25.13 30.04 9.30
C TRP A 119 26.47 29.58 9.88
N GLU A 120 27.47 29.33 9.03
CA GLU A 120 28.81 28.89 9.45
C GLU A 120 29.50 29.89 10.39
N ALA A 121 29.33 31.20 10.14
CA ALA A 121 29.89 32.24 11.00
C ALA A 121 29.22 32.34 12.39
N CYS A 122 27.94 31.96 12.48
CA CYS A 122 27.12 32.11 13.70
C CYS A 122 26.98 30.81 14.51
N LEU A 123 27.34 29.67 13.93
CA LEU A 123 27.26 28.36 14.57
C LEU A 123 28.59 28.02 15.25
N SER A 124 28.50 27.41 16.42
CA SER A 124 29.67 26.87 17.12
C SER A 124 30.37 25.80 16.28
N ASN A 125 31.71 25.77 16.28
CA ASN A 125 32.54 24.69 15.71
C ASN A 125 32.21 23.35 16.41
N GLY A 126 31.16 22.68 15.96
CA GLY A 126 30.72 21.38 16.46
C GLY A 126 30.42 20.47 15.28
N ASP A 127 30.81 19.20 15.41
CA ASP A 127 30.63 18.21 14.36
C ASP A 127 29.13 18.04 14.03
N ALA A 128 28.87 17.84 12.74
CA ALA A 128 27.57 17.46 12.23
C ALA A 128 26.98 16.23 12.95
N ASN A 129 25.70 16.30 13.36
CA ASN A 129 25.03 15.23 14.08
C ASN A 129 23.99 14.51 13.21
N LEU A 130 24.44 13.52 12.43
CA LEU A 130 23.57 12.71 11.57
C LEU A 130 22.43 11.99 12.34
N PRO A 131 22.64 11.39 13.53
CA PRO A 131 21.55 10.82 14.32
C PRO A 131 20.46 11.84 14.68
N LEU A 132 20.83 13.04 15.12
CA LEU A 132 19.87 14.11 15.41
C LEU A 132 19.10 14.53 14.15
N LEU A 133 19.79 14.64 13.01
CA LEU A 133 19.16 14.95 11.74
C LEU A 133 18.12 13.88 11.35
N MET A 134 18.45 12.60 11.51
CA MET A 134 17.52 11.50 11.24
C MET A 134 16.29 11.56 12.15
N VAL A 135 16.46 11.86 13.44
CA VAL A 135 15.33 12.05 14.38
C VAL A 135 14.47 13.24 13.94
N ALA A 136 15.08 14.40 13.69
CA ALA A 136 14.37 15.61 13.27
C ALA A 136 13.56 15.41 11.99
N VAL A 137 14.15 14.78 10.98
CA VAL A 137 13.45 14.48 9.72
C VAL A 137 12.41 13.39 9.95
N GLY A 138 12.72 12.33 10.70
CA GLY A 138 11.80 11.23 10.99
C GLY A 138 10.52 11.67 11.69
N ASP A 139 10.65 12.46 12.75
CA ASP A 139 9.52 12.97 13.56
C ASP A 139 8.64 13.94 12.77
N THR A 140 9.18 14.57 11.72
CA THR A 140 8.49 15.56 10.89
C THR A 140 8.14 15.05 9.50
N LEU A 141 8.57 13.84 9.10
CA LEU A 141 8.42 13.33 7.73
C LEU A 141 6.95 13.18 7.33
N PHE A 142 6.13 12.63 8.24
CA PHE A 142 4.71 12.47 8.00
C PHE A 142 3.97 13.78 8.24
N HIS A 143 3.31 14.29 7.20
CA HIS A 143 2.66 15.61 7.20
C HIS A 143 1.59 15.86 8.28
N GLN A 144 1.09 14.81 8.97
CA GLN A 144 0.14 14.92 10.09
C GLN A 144 0.76 14.62 11.46
N SER A 145 2.07 14.41 11.54
CA SER A 145 2.73 14.18 12.82
C SER A 145 2.67 15.43 13.71
N GLN A 146 2.88 15.21 15.01
CA GLN A 146 2.99 16.29 15.98
C GLN A 146 4.16 17.22 15.63
N GLY A 147 5.35 16.66 15.34
CA GLY A 147 6.52 17.44 14.94
C GLY A 147 6.32 18.26 13.66
N ALA A 148 5.65 17.71 12.65
CA ALA A 148 5.30 18.45 11.44
C ALA A 148 4.37 19.64 11.76
N THR A 149 3.41 19.44 12.66
CA THR A 149 2.48 20.49 13.09
C THR A 149 3.20 21.57 13.91
N ASP A 150 4.13 21.18 14.79
CA ASP A 150 4.98 22.10 15.54
C ASP A 150 5.82 22.99 14.62
N CYS A 151 6.44 22.41 13.58
CA CYS A 151 7.18 23.19 12.58
C CYS A 151 6.27 24.13 11.76
N ARG A 152 5.06 23.70 11.41
CA ARG A 152 4.08 24.58 10.73
C ARG A 152 3.66 25.75 11.61
N TRP A 153 3.46 25.51 12.91
CA TRP A 153 3.15 26.56 13.87
C TRP A 153 4.26 27.62 13.89
N VAL A 154 5.53 27.20 13.87
CA VAL A 154 6.67 28.13 13.83
C VAL A 154 6.59 29.05 12.62
N TRP A 155 6.30 28.50 11.44
CA TRP A 155 6.18 29.30 10.23
C TRP A 155 4.99 30.26 10.27
N VAL A 156 3.80 29.79 10.70
CA VAL A 156 2.59 30.62 10.84
C VAL A 156 2.84 31.79 11.80
N MET A 157 3.47 31.53 12.94
CA MET A 157 3.79 32.58 13.91
C MET A 157 4.87 33.54 13.41
N GLY A 158 5.80 33.08 12.58
CA GLY A 158 6.75 33.96 11.87
C GLY A 158 6.05 34.97 10.96
N VAL A 159 5.09 34.50 10.15
CA VAL A 159 4.26 35.37 9.28
C VAL A 159 3.46 36.37 10.13
N ALA A 160 2.90 35.92 11.26
CA ALA A 160 2.18 36.79 12.18
C ALA A 160 3.09 37.88 12.79
N ALA A 161 4.27 37.49 13.28
CA ALA A 161 5.24 38.40 13.87
C ALA A 161 5.77 39.43 12.86
N GLY A 162 5.94 39.03 11.60
CA GLY A 162 6.31 39.94 10.50
C GLY A 162 5.23 40.97 10.13
N GLY A 163 4.02 40.85 10.69
CA GLY A 163 2.92 41.81 10.50
C GLY A 163 2.03 41.55 9.29
N GLN A 164 2.15 40.39 8.63
CA GLN A 164 1.37 40.05 7.43
C GLN A 164 0.01 39.41 7.73
N MET A 165 -0.28 39.07 8.99
CA MET A 165 -1.59 38.55 9.37
C MET A 165 -2.49 39.65 9.91
N SER A 166 -3.51 40.02 9.12
CA SER A 166 -4.64 40.82 9.59
C SER A 166 -5.79 39.90 9.99
N VAL A 167 -6.16 39.93 11.26
CA VAL A 167 -7.23 39.07 11.80
C VAL A 167 -8.57 39.80 11.68
N ALA A 168 -9.49 39.23 10.91
CA ALA A 168 -10.88 39.69 10.93
C ALA A 168 -11.56 39.31 12.26
N PRO A 169 -12.43 40.15 12.84
CA PRO A 169 -13.00 39.94 14.17
C PRO A 169 -13.75 38.61 14.36
N ASP A 170 -14.31 38.06 13.28
CA ASP A 170 -15.03 36.79 13.22
C ASP A 170 -14.12 35.54 13.21
N LEU A 171 -12.81 35.73 13.04
CA LEU A 171 -11.79 34.66 13.08
C LEU A 171 -11.02 34.61 14.41
N ALA A 172 -11.40 35.41 15.41
CA ALA A 172 -10.72 35.52 16.70
C ALA A 172 -10.55 34.17 17.42
N ASP A 173 -11.56 33.30 17.40
CA ASP A 173 -11.49 31.97 18.01
C ASP A 173 -10.48 31.04 17.32
N ARG A 174 -10.29 31.18 16.00
CA ARG A 174 -9.28 30.40 15.24
C ARG A 174 -7.87 30.90 15.50
N VAL A 175 -7.72 32.20 15.78
CA VAL A 175 -6.44 32.80 16.16
C VAL A 175 -6.03 32.39 17.57
N LYS A 176 -7.00 32.34 18.50
CA LYS A 176 -6.78 31.82 19.85
C LYS A 176 -6.27 30.38 19.84
N GLY A 177 -6.82 29.52 18.97
CA GLY A 177 -6.34 28.15 18.81
C GLY A 177 -4.87 28.04 18.34
N ILE A 178 -4.35 29.03 17.60
CA ILE A 178 -2.93 29.06 17.21
C ILE A 178 -2.06 29.57 18.37
N THR A 179 -2.48 30.62 19.07
CA THR A 179 -1.71 31.17 20.20
C THR A 179 -1.64 30.19 21.38
N ASP A 180 -2.69 29.40 21.58
CA ASP A 180 -2.77 28.42 22.67
C ASP A 180 -2.08 27.09 22.32
N TYR A 181 -1.79 26.83 21.04
CA TYR A 181 -1.21 25.58 20.53
C TYR A 181 0.06 25.09 21.28
N PRO A 182 1.00 25.96 21.69
CA PRO A 182 2.16 25.53 22.49
C PRO A 182 1.81 24.92 23.85
N TYR A 183 0.63 25.24 24.39
CA TYR A 183 0.19 24.90 25.74
C TYR A 183 -0.84 23.77 25.79
N VAL A 184 -1.31 23.30 24.63
CA VAL A 184 -2.24 22.18 24.55
C VAL A 184 -1.52 20.85 24.34
N GLU A 185 -2.17 19.78 24.78
CA GLU A 185 -1.69 18.41 24.62
C GLU A 185 -1.63 17.97 23.14
N PRO A 186 -0.68 17.09 22.78
CA PRO A 186 -0.61 16.52 21.44
C PRO A 186 -1.93 15.90 20.99
N GLY A 187 -2.32 16.16 19.74
CA GLY A 187 -3.57 15.64 19.18
C GLY A 187 -4.82 16.49 19.46
N ALA A 188 -4.69 17.63 20.14
CA ALA A 188 -5.78 18.60 20.31
C ALA A 188 -6.21 19.25 18.97
N SER A 189 -7.45 19.76 18.96
CA SER A 189 -8.10 20.32 17.76
C SER A 189 -7.33 21.50 17.12
N GLU A 190 -6.58 22.21 17.95
CA GLU A 190 -5.71 23.34 17.66
C GLU A 190 -4.65 22.98 16.60
N GLY A 191 -4.13 21.75 16.63
CA GLY A 191 -3.21 21.26 15.60
C GLY A 191 -3.88 21.11 14.22
N GLY A 192 -5.19 20.90 14.17
CA GLY A 192 -5.98 20.99 12.93
C GLY A 192 -6.03 22.42 12.40
N SER A 193 -6.25 23.40 13.28
CA SER A 193 -6.29 24.83 12.93
C SER A 193 -4.96 25.33 12.40
N VAL A 194 -3.83 25.00 13.04
CA VAL A 194 -2.48 25.34 12.58
C VAL A 194 -2.25 24.84 11.15
N ARG A 195 -2.53 23.56 10.88
CA ARG A 195 -2.33 22.96 9.55
C ARG A 195 -3.20 23.59 8.48
N ALA A 196 -4.44 23.96 8.81
CA ALA A 196 -5.35 24.60 7.88
C ALA A 196 -4.88 26.02 7.50
N ILE A 197 -4.43 26.79 8.49
CA ILE A 197 -3.95 28.16 8.28
C ILE A 197 -2.61 28.16 7.54
N GLU A 198 -1.70 27.25 7.90
CA GLU A 198 -0.44 27.10 7.18
C GLU A 198 -0.66 26.77 5.70
N GLN A 199 -1.56 25.84 5.37
CA GLN A 199 -1.87 25.51 3.97
C GLN A 199 -2.44 26.70 3.19
N ALA A 200 -3.33 27.48 3.81
CA ALA A 200 -3.91 28.67 3.18
C ALA A 200 -2.82 29.72 2.88
N LEU A 201 -2.02 30.06 3.87
CA LEU A 201 -0.92 31.04 3.73
C LEU A 201 0.15 30.54 2.76
N ALA A 202 0.52 29.26 2.83
CA ALA A 202 1.55 28.67 1.97
C ALA A 202 1.18 28.75 0.49
N SER A 203 -0.10 28.51 0.14
CA SER A 203 -0.58 28.64 -1.24
C SER A 203 -0.45 30.05 -1.80
N MET A 204 -0.46 31.07 -0.93
CA MET A 204 -0.38 32.48 -1.33
C MET A 204 1.07 32.99 -1.34
N MET A 205 1.82 32.69 -0.29
CA MET A 205 3.10 33.32 0.01
C MET A 205 4.31 32.54 -0.48
N LEU A 206 4.18 31.22 -0.63
CA LEU A 206 5.33 30.38 -0.88
C LEU A 206 5.46 29.97 -2.33
N ARG A 207 6.71 29.77 -2.71
CA ARG A 207 7.14 29.25 -4.00
C ARG A 207 8.06 28.07 -3.73
N LYS A 208 8.12 27.16 -4.69
CA LYS A 208 9.02 26.02 -4.63
C LYS A 208 10.47 26.53 -4.64
N SER A 209 11.28 26.05 -3.70
CA SER A 209 12.71 26.37 -3.63
C SER A 209 13.54 25.26 -4.27
N GLU A 210 14.67 25.64 -4.86
CA GLU A 210 15.71 24.71 -5.30
C GLU A 210 16.34 23.97 -4.11
N TRP A 211 16.40 24.62 -2.94
CA TRP A 211 16.94 24.04 -1.71
C TRP A 211 16.28 22.71 -1.36
N SER A 212 14.96 22.61 -1.48
CA SER A 212 14.25 21.40 -1.12
C SER A 212 14.72 20.22 -1.97
N GLU A 213 14.97 20.42 -3.27
CA GLU A 213 15.51 19.37 -4.14
C GLU A 213 16.96 19.01 -3.78
N THR A 214 17.81 20.03 -3.62
CA THR A 214 19.22 19.85 -3.24
C THR A 214 19.38 19.13 -1.90
N PHE A 215 18.59 19.50 -0.89
CA PHE A 215 18.57 18.84 0.41
C PHE A 215 18.36 17.34 0.29
N TRP A 216 17.37 16.91 -0.49
CA TRP A 216 17.05 15.48 -0.63
C TRP A 216 18.09 14.72 -1.44
N VAL A 217 18.74 15.35 -2.42
CA VAL A 217 19.88 14.76 -3.16
C VAL A 217 21.06 14.57 -2.22
N GLU A 218 21.44 15.62 -1.49
CA GLU A 218 22.57 15.56 -0.56
C GLU A 218 22.31 14.62 0.62
N ALA A 219 21.08 14.61 1.15
CA ALA A 219 20.68 13.69 2.22
C ALA A 219 20.78 12.22 1.77
N TRP A 220 20.44 11.95 0.51
CA TRP A 220 20.61 10.63 -0.10
C TRP A 220 22.09 10.24 -0.20
N GLU A 221 22.94 11.12 -0.74
CA GLU A 221 24.36 10.86 -0.95
C GLU A 221 25.16 10.76 0.36
N LYS A 222 24.79 11.53 1.38
CA LYS A 222 25.53 11.68 2.64
C LYS A 222 25.02 10.76 3.76
N SER A 223 24.04 9.90 3.52
CA SER A 223 23.55 8.95 4.52
C SER A 223 23.29 7.54 3.96
N PRO A 224 23.58 6.47 4.72
CA PRO A 224 23.40 5.10 4.24
C PRO A 224 21.93 4.67 4.26
N CYS A 225 21.57 3.67 3.46
CA CYS A 225 20.29 2.99 3.63
C CYS A 225 20.27 2.26 4.99
N ILE A 226 19.11 2.25 5.65
CA ILE A 226 18.90 1.51 6.90
C ILE A 226 17.94 0.36 6.62
N GLN A 227 18.40 -0.87 6.81
CA GLN A 227 17.50 -2.03 6.77
C GLN A 227 16.70 -2.06 8.07
N LEU A 228 15.38 -2.05 7.93
CA LEU A 228 14.50 -2.37 9.07
C LEU A 228 14.56 -3.88 9.24
N VAL A 229 14.98 -4.38 10.40
CA VAL A 229 14.80 -5.82 10.67
C VAL A 229 13.31 -6.03 10.93
N PRO A 230 12.55 -6.71 10.04
CA PRO A 230 11.16 -7.00 10.35
C PRO A 230 11.13 -7.87 11.61
N PRO A 231 10.18 -7.65 12.55
CA PRO A 231 10.02 -8.56 13.67
C PRO A 231 9.77 -9.97 13.11
N ARG A 232 10.53 -10.97 13.57
CA ARG A 232 10.23 -12.38 13.27
C ARG A 232 8.82 -12.66 13.75
N GLN A 233 7.87 -12.77 12.82
CA GLN A 233 6.60 -13.40 13.12
C GLN A 233 6.84 -14.91 13.11
N ASP A 234 7.44 -15.42 14.19
CA ASP A 234 7.47 -16.86 14.50
C ASP A 234 6.06 -17.33 14.92
N GLN A 235 5.02 -16.96 14.18
CA GLN A 235 3.75 -17.68 14.25
C GLN A 235 3.93 -18.94 13.40
N GLN A 236 4.44 -20.00 14.03
CA GLN A 236 4.18 -21.36 13.56
C GLN A 236 2.67 -21.56 13.63
N LEU A 237 1.97 -21.17 12.55
CA LEU A 237 0.60 -21.61 12.36
C LEU A 237 0.63 -23.14 12.33
N PRO A 238 -0.30 -23.82 13.05
CA PRO A 238 -0.41 -25.26 12.95
C PRO A 238 -0.54 -25.65 11.48
N LEU A 239 0.21 -26.67 11.05
CA LEU A 239 0.05 -27.24 9.71
C LEU A 239 -1.44 -27.47 9.47
N SER A 240 -2.01 -26.88 8.41
CA SER A 240 -3.44 -27.01 8.14
C SER A 240 -3.80 -28.37 7.53
N THR A 241 -2.86 -28.97 6.80
CA THR A 241 -2.93 -30.31 6.22
C THR A 241 -1.53 -30.87 5.95
N THR A 242 -1.42 -32.10 5.45
CA THR A 242 -0.15 -32.73 5.04
C THR A 242 -0.24 -33.26 3.60
N ARG A 243 0.91 -33.52 2.98
CA ARG A 243 0.98 -34.20 1.67
C ARG A 243 0.26 -35.55 1.69
N GLN A 244 0.39 -36.28 2.80
CA GLN A 244 -0.33 -37.52 3.01
C GLN A 244 -1.84 -37.29 3.06
N GLY A 245 -2.33 -36.30 3.81
CA GLY A 245 -3.76 -35.98 3.86
C GLY A 245 -4.34 -35.61 2.50
N ILE A 246 -3.58 -34.90 1.66
CA ILE A 246 -3.97 -34.60 0.28
C ILE A 246 -4.02 -35.88 -0.57
N SER A 247 -3.03 -36.77 -0.45
CA SER A 247 -3.02 -38.07 -1.16
C SER A 247 -4.23 -38.92 -0.77
N GLU A 248 -4.51 -39.03 0.52
CA GLU A 248 -5.67 -39.78 1.04
C GLU A 248 -7.00 -39.19 0.55
N ALA A 249 -7.09 -37.85 0.42
CA ALA A 249 -8.28 -37.21 -0.14
C ALA A 249 -8.44 -37.47 -1.64
N ILE A 250 -7.35 -37.52 -2.41
CA ILE A 250 -7.36 -37.89 -3.84
C ILE A 250 -7.82 -39.34 -3.99
N GLU A 251 -7.20 -40.28 -3.27
CA GLU A 251 -7.55 -41.71 -3.30
C GLU A 251 -9.02 -41.94 -2.90
N GLY A 252 -9.48 -41.26 -1.85
CA GLY A 252 -10.89 -41.29 -1.44
C GLY A 252 -11.83 -40.76 -2.51
N LEU A 253 -11.45 -39.67 -3.20
CA LEU A 253 -12.24 -39.07 -4.27
C LEU A 253 -12.28 -39.96 -5.52
N GLU A 254 -11.18 -40.62 -5.88
CA GLU A 254 -11.10 -41.61 -6.97
C GLU A 254 -12.01 -42.83 -6.71
N SER A 255 -11.95 -43.37 -5.49
CA SER A 255 -12.84 -44.46 -5.09
C SER A 255 -14.31 -44.07 -5.19
N HIS A 256 -14.66 -42.86 -4.74
CA HIS A 256 -16.02 -42.35 -4.80
C HIS A 256 -16.49 -42.05 -6.23
N TRP A 257 -15.61 -41.52 -7.07
CA TRP A 257 -15.86 -41.32 -8.50
C TRP A 257 -16.23 -42.64 -9.16
N ASN A 258 -15.43 -43.70 -8.96
CA ASN A 258 -15.68 -45.03 -9.51
C ASN A 258 -17.03 -45.65 -9.05
N GLN A 259 -17.44 -45.41 -7.80
CA GLN A 259 -18.69 -45.95 -7.25
C GLN A 259 -19.94 -45.21 -7.74
N THR A 260 -19.79 -43.94 -8.11
CA THR A 260 -20.91 -43.06 -8.49
C THR A 260 -21.04 -42.88 -10.00
N HIS A 261 -20.01 -43.27 -10.75
CA HIS A 261 -20.05 -43.31 -12.21
C HIS A 261 -21.02 -44.38 -12.69
N SER A 262 -22.01 -43.98 -13.51
CA SER A 262 -23.16 -44.83 -13.86
C SER A 262 -23.37 -45.02 -15.36
N THR A 263 -22.56 -44.39 -16.19
CA THR A 263 -22.70 -44.37 -17.65
C THR A 263 -21.34 -44.55 -18.31
N THR A 264 -21.32 -45.00 -19.57
CA THR A 264 -20.11 -44.99 -20.41
C THR A 264 -20.07 -43.80 -21.37
N GLY A 265 -21.15 -43.02 -21.45
CA GLY A 265 -21.21 -41.78 -22.22
C GLY A 265 -20.89 -40.55 -21.36
N VAL A 266 -20.95 -39.37 -21.97
CA VAL A 266 -20.66 -38.10 -21.29
C VAL A 266 -21.67 -37.83 -20.16
N ASP A 267 -21.16 -37.60 -18.96
CA ASP A 267 -21.90 -37.09 -17.80
C ASP A 267 -21.29 -35.75 -17.36
N ALA A 268 -21.77 -34.67 -17.99
CA ALA A 268 -21.21 -33.33 -17.78
C ALA A 268 -21.25 -32.86 -16.31
N LYS A 269 -22.23 -33.32 -15.52
CA LYS A 269 -22.31 -32.97 -14.10
C LYS A 269 -21.28 -33.75 -13.29
N HIS A 270 -21.19 -35.07 -13.49
CA HIS A 270 -20.21 -35.91 -12.81
C HIS A 270 -18.77 -35.47 -13.12
N ASP A 271 -18.47 -35.27 -14.40
CA ASP A 271 -17.15 -34.81 -14.86
C ASP A 271 -16.79 -33.44 -14.29
N ALA A 272 -17.73 -32.49 -14.25
CA ALA A 272 -17.48 -31.17 -13.69
C ALA A 272 -17.25 -31.21 -12.18
N VAL A 273 -18.12 -31.89 -11.42
CA VAL A 273 -18.04 -31.94 -9.95
C VAL A 273 -16.73 -32.61 -9.50
N PHE A 274 -16.42 -33.79 -10.04
CA PHE A 274 -15.21 -34.51 -9.66
C PHE A 274 -13.96 -33.89 -10.28
N GLY A 275 -14.02 -33.46 -11.55
CA GLY A 275 -12.90 -32.81 -12.23
C GLY A 275 -12.44 -31.53 -11.53
N MET A 276 -13.38 -30.66 -11.13
CA MET A 276 -13.05 -29.47 -10.33
C MET A 276 -12.44 -29.83 -8.97
N ALA A 277 -12.94 -30.88 -8.30
CA ALA A 277 -12.41 -31.34 -7.02
C ALA A 277 -10.98 -31.90 -7.15
N PHE A 278 -10.71 -32.73 -8.16
CA PHE A 278 -9.35 -33.20 -8.46
C PHE A 278 -8.41 -32.05 -8.80
N PHE A 279 -8.86 -31.08 -9.59
CA PHE A 279 -8.05 -29.95 -10.00
C PHE A 279 -7.62 -29.08 -8.80
N VAL A 280 -8.52 -28.80 -7.86
CA VAL A 280 -8.15 -28.02 -6.66
C VAL A 280 -7.25 -28.80 -5.69
N LEU A 281 -7.43 -30.13 -5.58
CA LEU A 281 -6.52 -30.97 -4.81
C LEU A 281 -5.11 -30.98 -5.42
N ARG A 282 -5.01 -30.95 -6.75
CA ARG A 282 -3.73 -30.85 -7.46
C ARG A 282 -3.04 -29.51 -7.19
N ILE A 283 -3.76 -28.39 -7.30
CA ILE A 283 -3.23 -27.05 -6.95
C ILE A 283 -2.75 -27.04 -5.50
N LEU A 284 -3.55 -27.56 -4.57
CA LEU A 284 -3.18 -27.59 -3.15
C LEU A 284 -1.92 -28.44 -2.89
N SER A 285 -1.75 -29.54 -3.62
CA SER A 285 -0.54 -30.38 -3.57
C SER A 285 0.72 -29.63 -4.04
N GLU A 286 0.58 -28.69 -4.98
CA GLU A 286 1.67 -27.82 -5.40
C GLU A 286 1.95 -26.71 -4.37
N MET A 287 0.91 -26.18 -3.74
CA MET A 287 1.00 -25.13 -2.72
C MET A 287 1.74 -25.56 -1.43
N ILE A 288 1.68 -26.84 -1.06
CA ILE A 288 2.41 -27.40 0.11
C ILE A 288 3.91 -27.67 -0.20
N GLY A 289 4.39 -27.26 -1.38
CA GLY A 289 5.81 -27.18 -1.68
C GLY A 289 6.56 -26.28 -0.70
N ILE A 290 7.83 -26.58 -0.42
CA ILE A 290 8.65 -25.80 0.53
C ILE A 290 8.71 -24.34 0.06
N GLY A 291 8.24 -23.41 0.91
CA GLY A 291 8.25 -21.98 0.65
C GLY A 291 7.21 -21.48 -0.37
N ILE A 292 6.40 -22.37 -0.95
CA ILE A 292 5.40 -21.98 -1.96
C ILE A 292 4.22 -21.27 -1.31
N SER A 293 3.72 -21.76 -0.17
CA SER A 293 2.59 -21.17 0.56
C SER A 293 2.84 -19.73 1.04
N ASN A 294 4.11 -19.37 1.24
CA ASN A 294 4.59 -18.01 1.53
C ASN A 294 5.00 -17.21 0.28
N GLY A 295 4.70 -17.72 -0.93
CA GLY A 295 5.13 -17.14 -2.20
C GLY A 295 3.98 -16.62 -3.08
N ILE A 296 4.35 -15.96 -4.18
CA ILE A 296 3.41 -15.40 -5.17
C ILE A 296 2.49 -16.48 -5.75
N LEU A 297 3.04 -17.65 -6.10
CA LEU A 297 2.29 -18.73 -6.73
C LEU A 297 1.15 -19.26 -5.86
N ALA A 298 1.31 -19.27 -4.53
CA ALA A 298 0.23 -19.66 -3.64
C ALA A 298 -0.96 -18.68 -3.66
N ARG A 299 -0.76 -17.40 -3.94
CA ARG A 299 -1.87 -16.42 -4.10
C ARG A 299 -2.59 -16.65 -5.42
N VAL A 300 -1.85 -16.97 -6.47
CA VAL A 300 -2.43 -17.38 -7.75
C VAL A 300 -3.23 -18.67 -7.57
N GLY A 301 -2.67 -19.68 -6.90
CA GLY A 301 -3.37 -20.92 -6.56
C GLY A 301 -4.62 -20.69 -5.72
N LEU A 302 -4.53 -19.87 -4.66
CA LEU A 302 -5.67 -19.51 -3.81
C LEU A 302 -6.79 -18.83 -4.61
N ARG A 303 -6.43 -17.89 -5.50
CA ARG A 303 -7.39 -17.26 -6.43
C ARG A 303 -8.08 -18.29 -7.31
N THR A 304 -7.31 -19.18 -7.93
CA THR A 304 -7.84 -20.22 -8.82
C THR A 304 -8.79 -21.16 -8.07
N ILE A 305 -8.43 -21.62 -6.86
CA ILE A 305 -9.29 -22.44 -6.01
C ILE A 305 -10.59 -21.70 -5.67
N PHE A 306 -10.51 -20.41 -5.32
CA PHE A 306 -11.68 -19.58 -5.06
C PHE A 306 -12.59 -19.46 -6.30
N GLU A 307 -12.04 -19.18 -7.48
CA GLU A 307 -12.80 -19.10 -8.74
C GLU A 307 -13.53 -20.42 -9.04
N ILE A 308 -12.86 -21.55 -8.82
CA ILE A 308 -13.45 -22.88 -9.00
C ILE A 308 -14.59 -23.11 -8.00
N ARG A 309 -14.43 -22.72 -6.73
CA ARG A 309 -15.51 -22.80 -5.73
C ARG A 309 -16.74 -22.01 -6.18
N VAL A 310 -16.56 -20.79 -6.67
CA VAL A 310 -17.65 -19.94 -7.15
C VAL A 310 -18.36 -20.60 -8.33
N ASN A 311 -17.60 -21.08 -9.31
CA ASN A 311 -18.16 -21.74 -10.50
C ASN A 311 -18.90 -23.04 -10.15
N LEU A 312 -18.31 -23.90 -9.31
CA LEU A 312 -18.95 -25.15 -8.87
C LEU A 312 -20.25 -24.87 -8.13
N LYS A 313 -20.22 -23.94 -7.16
CA LYS A 313 -21.43 -23.58 -6.40
C LYS A 313 -22.50 -22.98 -7.30
N HIS A 314 -22.13 -22.18 -8.30
CA HIS A 314 -23.09 -21.67 -9.29
C HIS A 314 -23.76 -22.79 -10.08
N LEU A 315 -22.99 -23.74 -10.60
CA LEU A 315 -23.52 -24.87 -11.35
C LEU A 315 -24.46 -25.73 -10.49
N ILE A 316 -24.09 -25.97 -9.23
CA ILE A 316 -24.91 -26.69 -8.25
C ILE A 316 -26.19 -25.93 -7.91
N ASP A 317 -26.11 -24.64 -7.61
CA ASP A 317 -27.27 -23.84 -7.20
C ASP A 317 -28.31 -23.72 -8.33
N LYS A 318 -27.87 -23.67 -9.60
CA LYS A 318 -28.77 -23.67 -10.76
C LYS A 318 -29.33 -25.07 -11.06
N ASN A 319 -28.53 -26.11 -10.83
CA ASN A 319 -28.87 -27.52 -11.04
C ASN A 319 -29.57 -27.80 -12.39
N ASP A 320 -29.04 -27.21 -13.46
CA ASP A 320 -29.59 -27.28 -14.82
C ASP A 320 -28.66 -28.11 -15.72
N SER A 321 -29.17 -29.21 -16.28
CA SER A 321 -28.40 -30.11 -17.15
C SER A 321 -27.81 -29.41 -18.37
N GLU A 322 -28.50 -28.42 -18.93
CA GLU A 322 -27.99 -27.67 -20.08
C GLU A 322 -26.86 -26.72 -19.68
N LEU A 323 -26.89 -26.18 -18.46
CA LEU A 323 -25.81 -25.34 -17.95
C LEU A 323 -24.51 -26.14 -17.74
N TRP A 324 -24.60 -27.37 -17.24
CA TRP A 324 -23.44 -28.27 -17.11
C TRP A 324 -22.81 -28.58 -18.47
N LYS A 325 -23.64 -28.88 -19.49
CA LYS A 325 -23.17 -29.09 -20.86
C LYS A 325 -22.50 -27.84 -21.43
N ARG A 326 -23.13 -26.67 -21.29
CA ARG A 326 -22.57 -25.39 -21.75
C ARG A 326 -21.24 -25.05 -21.09
N TRP A 327 -21.08 -25.35 -19.81
CA TRP A 327 -19.80 -25.16 -19.10
C TRP A 327 -18.70 -26.05 -19.72
N ARG A 328 -19.00 -27.32 -19.96
CA ARG A 328 -18.06 -28.27 -20.62
C ARG A 328 -17.75 -27.84 -22.05
N GLU A 329 -18.77 -27.55 -22.86
CA GLU A 329 -18.64 -27.09 -24.25
C GLU A 329 -17.82 -25.80 -24.35
N TYR A 330 -18.00 -24.87 -23.42
CA TYR A 330 -17.19 -23.65 -23.37
C TYR A 330 -15.71 -23.98 -23.13
N GLY A 331 -15.39 -24.87 -22.20
CA GLY A 331 -14.02 -25.32 -21.95
C GLY A 331 -13.36 -25.97 -23.17
N VAL A 332 -14.08 -26.86 -23.85
CA VAL A 332 -13.63 -27.49 -25.11
C VAL A 332 -13.48 -26.45 -26.22
N GLY A 333 -14.39 -25.47 -26.30
CA GLY A 333 -14.31 -24.35 -27.24
C GLY A 333 -13.06 -23.48 -27.04
N GLN A 334 -12.60 -23.29 -25.80
CA GLN A 334 -11.33 -22.59 -25.51
C GLN A 334 -10.11 -23.42 -25.95
N ALA A 335 -10.18 -24.75 -25.83
CA ALA A 335 -9.14 -25.64 -26.36
C ALA A 335 -9.08 -25.55 -27.90
N LYS A 336 -10.23 -25.59 -28.58
CA LYS A 336 -10.35 -25.35 -30.03
C LYS A 336 -9.72 -24.01 -30.45
N LEU A 337 -10.10 -22.91 -29.78
CA LEU A 337 -9.52 -21.60 -30.07
C LEU A 337 -8.00 -21.56 -29.88
N SER A 338 -7.49 -22.30 -28.90
CA SER A 338 -6.04 -22.41 -28.66
C SER A 338 -5.35 -23.27 -29.73
N SER A 339 -5.98 -24.37 -30.15
CA SER A 339 -5.49 -25.25 -31.22
C SER A 339 -5.30 -24.47 -32.52
N LEU A 340 -6.34 -23.77 -32.97
CA LEU A 340 -6.30 -22.94 -34.18
C LEU A 340 -5.21 -21.86 -34.14
N LYS A 341 -4.97 -21.28 -32.96
CA LYS A 341 -3.89 -20.29 -32.78
C LYS A 341 -2.50 -20.91 -32.84
N LEU A 342 -2.34 -22.16 -32.42
CA LEU A 342 -1.06 -22.85 -32.48
C LEU A 342 -0.69 -23.22 -33.91
N ASP A 343 -1.68 -23.57 -34.74
CA ASP A 343 -1.47 -23.84 -36.17
C ASP A 343 -0.96 -22.60 -36.93
N ASP A 344 -1.34 -21.40 -36.47
CA ASP A 344 -0.91 -20.12 -37.05
C ASP A 344 0.48 -19.65 -36.58
N ILE A 345 1.13 -20.35 -35.65
CA ILE A 345 2.40 -19.96 -35.05
C ILE A 345 3.53 -20.89 -35.53
N GLU A 346 4.57 -20.32 -36.15
CA GLU A 346 5.73 -21.10 -36.63
C GLU A 346 6.48 -21.83 -35.51
N GLU A 347 6.61 -21.20 -34.35
CA GLU A 347 7.30 -21.74 -33.17
C GLU A 347 6.36 -21.72 -31.95
N PRO A 348 5.54 -22.77 -31.74
CA PRO A 348 4.61 -22.82 -30.62
C PRO A 348 5.35 -22.90 -29.27
N PRO A 349 4.79 -22.36 -28.17
CA PRO A 349 5.39 -22.44 -26.86
C PRO A 349 5.58 -23.87 -26.35
N GLU A 350 6.74 -24.19 -25.78
CA GLU A 350 7.12 -25.56 -25.35
C GLU A 350 6.21 -26.17 -24.27
N TYR A 351 5.51 -25.34 -23.49
CA TYR A 351 4.61 -25.83 -22.44
C TYR A 351 3.29 -26.39 -22.99
N LEU A 352 2.99 -26.18 -24.28
CA LEU A 352 1.78 -26.62 -24.95
C LEU A 352 2.07 -27.85 -25.81
N ASP A 353 1.34 -28.93 -25.57
CA ASP A 353 1.25 -30.06 -26.49
C ASP A 353 0.09 -29.82 -27.45
N ALA A 354 0.40 -29.36 -28.67
CA ALA A 354 -0.60 -29.06 -29.70
C ALA A 354 -1.49 -30.28 -30.00
N GLY A 355 -0.91 -31.48 -30.09
CA GLY A 355 -1.67 -32.70 -30.37
C GLY A 355 -2.58 -33.12 -29.21
N LEU A 356 -2.24 -32.79 -27.97
CA LEU A 356 -3.16 -32.96 -26.83
C LEU A 356 -4.31 -31.95 -26.88
N ILE A 357 -4.03 -30.69 -27.19
CA ILE A 357 -5.05 -29.62 -27.25
C ILE A 357 -6.07 -29.90 -28.35
N GLU A 358 -5.62 -30.34 -29.53
CA GLU A 358 -6.48 -30.76 -30.64
C GLU A 358 -7.38 -31.95 -30.25
N ARG A 359 -6.82 -32.96 -29.55
CA ARG A 359 -7.62 -34.09 -29.03
C ARG A 359 -8.70 -33.63 -28.06
N ILE A 360 -8.40 -32.68 -27.17
CA ILE A 360 -9.40 -32.09 -26.26
C ILE A 360 -10.46 -31.31 -27.06
N ALA A 361 -10.03 -30.51 -28.05
CA ALA A 361 -10.94 -29.76 -28.94
C ALA A 361 -11.90 -30.67 -29.72
N SER A 362 -11.49 -31.91 -29.99
CA SER A 362 -12.24 -32.93 -30.74
C SER A 362 -12.92 -34.00 -29.86
N GLU A 363 -12.95 -33.85 -28.53
CA GLU A 363 -13.38 -34.91 -27.59
C GLU A 363 -14.85 -35.37 -27.77
N ASP A 364 -15.86 -34.48 -27.67
CA ASP A 364 -17.27 -34.84 -27.85
C ASP A 364 -17.80 -34.79 -29.31
N LEU A 365 -17.21 -33.96 -30.17
CA LEU A 365 -17.61 -33.64 -31.56
C LEU A 365 -16.38 -33.23 -32.38
N TRP A 366 -16.39 -33.47 -33.69
CA TRP A 366 -15.31 -33.01 -34.57
C TRP A 366 -15.12 -31.49 -34.47
N GLU A 367 -13.87 -31.05 -34.40
CA GLU A 367 -13.52 -29.65 -34.18
C GLU A 367 -14.22 -28.72 -35.19
N GLU A 368 -14.27 -29.05 -36.48
CA GLU A 368 -14.84 -28.18 -37.51
C GLU A 368 -16.35 -27.96 -37.36
N LEU A 369 -17.05 -28.84 -36.64
CA LEU A 369 -18.50 -28.76 -36.43
C LEU A 369 -18.89 -27.99 -35.15
N ARG A 370 -17.92 -27.49 -34.38
CA ARG A 370 -18.17 -26.76 -33.12
C ARG A 370 -18.13 -25.25 -33.28
N THR A 371 -19.13 -24.58 -32.70
CA THR A 371 -19.12 -23.12 -32.48
C THR A 371 -18.25 -22.73 -31.29
N ILE A 372 -17.51 -21.63 -31.42
CA ILE A 372 -16.71 -21.04 -30.33
C ILE A 372 -17.50 -19.88 -29.73
N ASP A 373 -17.82 -19.96 -28.44
CA ASP A 373 -18.33 -18.81 -27.68
C ASP A 373 -17.13 -18.02 -27.10
N ILE A 374 -16.99 -16.76 -27.51
CA ILE A 374 -15.92 -15.83 -27.08
C ILE A 374 -16.36 -15.02 -25.83
N GLY A 375 -17.61 -15.18 -25.39
CA GLY A 375 -18.18 -14.53 -24.22
C GLY A 375 -17.82 -15.23 -22.91
N HIS A 376 -18.80 -15.38 -22.02
CA HIS A 376 -18.65 -16.09 -20.76
C HIS A 376 -19.79 -17.11 -20.65
N TRP A 377 -19.49 -18.36 -20.29
CA TRP A 377 -20.46 -19.47 -20.25
C TRP A 377 -21.72 -19.14 -19.41
N ALA A 378 -21.54 -18.40 -18.30
CA ALA A 378 -22.63 -17.93 -17.43
C ALA A 378 -23.17 -16.51 -17.73
N SER A 379 -22.78 -15.87 -18.85
CA SER A 379 -23.26 -14.54 -19.29
C SER A 379 -23.03 -13.39 -18.28
N GLY A 380 -22.02 -13.48 -17.41
CA GLY A 380 -21.69 -12.50 -16.37
C GLY A 380 -20.27 -12.65 -15.84
N ASP A 381 -19.76 -11.63 -15.14
CA ASP A 381 -18.44 -11.70 -14.52
C ASP A 381 -18.46 -12.49 -13.20
N LEU A 382 -17.27 -12.89 -12.74
CA LEU A 382 -17.12 -13.68 -11.51
C LEU A 382 -17.78 -13.01 -10.29
N ARG A 383 -17.79 -11.69 -10.24
CA ARG A 383 -18.44 -10.94 -9.16
C ARG A 383 -19.95 -11.18 -9.18
N ARG A 384 -20.60 -11.02 -10.33
CA ARG A 384 -22.04 -11.26 -10.47
C ARG A 384 -22.38 -12.71 -10.13
N ILE A 385 -21.57 -13.67 -10.59
CA ILE A 385 -21.74 -15.09 -10.25
C ILE A 385 -21.64 -15.31 -8.73
N SER A 386 -20.68 -14.66 -8.07
CA SER A 386 -20.54 -14.75 -6.61
C SER A 386 -21.73 -14.13 -5.87
N GLU A 387 -22.33 -13.05 -6.39
CA GLU A 387 -23.54 -12.43 -5.82
C GLU A 387 -24.75 -13.37 -5.95
N GLU A 388 -24.96 -13.95 -7.13
CA GLU A 388 -26.05 -14.91 -7.39
C GLU A 388 -25.91 -16.19 -6.55
N SER A 389 -24.68 -16.64 -6.29
CA SER A 389 -24.38 -17.85 -5.51
C SER A 389 -24.17 -17.60 -4.02
N GLN A 390 -24.48 -16.40 -3.51
CA GLN A 390 -24.33 -16.03 -2.09
C GLN A 390 -22.89 -16.19 -1.56
N LEU A 391 -21.90 -15.94 -2.41
CA LEU A 391 -20.45 -15.98 -2.11
C LEU A 391 -19.78 -14.60 -2.23
N LYS A 392 -20.55 -13.52 -2.23
CA LYS A 392 -20.01 -12.16 -2.39
C LYS A 392 -19.02 -11.77 -1.27
N ASP A 393 -19.30 -12.16 -0.03
CA ASP A 393 -18.40 -11.85 1.09
C ASP A 393 -17.05 -12.55 0.93
N LEU A 394 -17.09 -13.80 0.43
CA LEU A 394 -15.91 -14.59 0.10
C LEU A 394 -15.14 -13.99 -1.09
N TYR A 395 -15.86 -13.45 -2.08
CA TYR A 395 -15.27 -12.69 -3.18
C TYR A 395 -14.50 -11.49 -2.65
N ASP A 396 -15.12 -10.65 -1.83
CA ASP A 396 -14.49 -9.45 -1.28
C ASP A 396 -13.26 -9.80 -0.42
N GLN A 397 -13.26 -10.97 0.23
CA GLN A 397 -12.15 -11.47 1.04
C GLN A 397 -10.94 -11.92 0.20
N TYR A 398 -11.15 -12.75 -0.82
CA TYR A 398 -10.03 -13.41 -1.51
C TYR A 398 -9.69 -12.80 -2.87
N TYR A 399 -10.68 -12.40 -3.67
CA TYR A 399 -10.47 -12.09 -5.08
C TYR A 399 -9.71 -10.76 -5.32
N PRO A 400 -10.08 -9.60 -4.72
CA PRO A 400 -9.43 -8.33 -5.02
C PRO A 400 -7.91 -8.35 -4.81
N TRP A 401 -7.44 -8.90 -3.68
CA TRP A 401 -6.01 -8.90 -3.36
C TRP A 401 -5.25 -9.94 -4.17
N THR A 402 -5.72 -11.18 -4.24
CA THR A 402 -5.04 -12.23 -5.02
C THR A 402 -5.02 -11.92 -6.52
N SER A 403 -6.03 -11.19 -7.03
CA SER A 403 -6.04 -10.70 -8.42
C SER A 403 -4.87 -9.77 -8.72
N THR A 404 -4.42 -8.97 -7.75
CA THR A 404 -3.25 -8.10 -7.92
C THR A 404 -1.96 -8.89 -8.20
N TYR A 405 -1.84 -10.11 -7.67
CA TYR A 405 -0.69 -11.00 -7.91
C TYR A 405 -0.71 -11.59 -9.31
N THR A 406 -1.88 -12.03 -9.80
CA THR A 406 -2.02 -12.55 -11.16
C THR A 406 -1.71 -11.48 -12.22
N HIS A 407 -2.12 -10.24 -11.97
CA HIS A 407 -1.98 -9.14 -12.94
C HIS A 407 -0.71 -8.31 -12.76
N GLY A 408 0.18 -8.66 -11.81
CA GLY A 408 1.40 -7.89 -11.54
C GLY A 408 1.11 -6.44 -11.17
N MET A 409 0.07 -6.18 -10.37
CA MET A 409 -0.25 -4.81 -9.96
C MET A 409 0.71 -4.31 -8.88
N TRP A 410 0.83 -2.98 -8.77
CA TRP A 410 1.78 -2.33 -7.87
C TRP A 410 1.71 -2.81 -6.42
N GLY A 411 0.51 -3.10 -5.89
CA GLY A 411 0.34 -3.60 -4.53
C GLY A 411 1.08 -4.91 -4.26
N ALA A 412 0.85 -5.92 -5.12
CA ALA A 412 1.54 -7.21 -5.04
C ALA A 412 3.05 -7.05 -5.25
N ILE A 413 3.47 -6.29 -6.28
CA ILE A 413 4.89 -6.04 -6.55
C ILE A 413 5.58 -5.40 -5.34
N ARG A 414 4.95 -4.37 -4.73
CA ARG A 414 5.47 -3.71 -3.54
C ARG A 414 5.66 -4.71 -2.39
N GLU A 415 4.66 -5.55 -2.14
CA GLU A 415 4.68 -6.49 -1.02
C GLU A 415 5.72 -7.61 -1.22
N SER A 416 5.80 -8.19 -2.42
CA SER A 416 6.63 -9.38 -2.67
C SER A 416 8.08 -9.07 -3.03
N SER A 417 8.40 -7.86 -3.45
CA SER A 417 9.67 -7.56 -4.13
C SER A 417 10.41 -6.34 -3.58
N PHE A 418 9.82 -5.60 -2.64
CA PHE A 418 10.44 -4.42 -2.07
C PHE A 418 10.34 -4.39 -0.55
N GLN A 419 11.40 -3.90 0.09
CA GLN A 419 11.37 -3.47 1.48
C GLN A 419 11.45 -1.95 1.58
N THR A 420 10.90 -1.40 2.65
CA THR A 420 10.97 0.03 2.97
C THR A 420 12.24 0.30 3.78
N CYS A 421 13.07 1.23 3.31
CA CYS A 421 14.24 1.70 4.04
C CYS A 421 13.80 2.42 5.33
N GLY A 422 14.51 2.18 6.42
CA GLY A 422 14.28 2.82 7.71
C GLY A 422 14.91 4.20 7.84
N ASN A 423 15.67 4.67 6.84
CA ASN A 423 16.31 5.98 6.89
C ASN A 423 15.31 7.08 6.46
N PRO A 424 14.90 7.98 7.38
CA PRO A 424 13.97 9.06 7.04
C PRO A 424 14.57 10.08 6.06
N LEU A 425 15.90 10.20 5.99
CA LEU A 425 16.60 11.03 5.01
C LEU A 425 16.48 10.53 3.57
N HIS A 426 16.07 9.28 3.39
CA HIS A 426 15.79 8.68 2.08
C HIS A 426 14.29 8.67 1.77
N ARG A 427 13.47 9.44 2.50
CA ARG A 427 12.01 9.44 2.40
C ARG A 427 11.39 8.05 2.53
N LEU A 428 12.03 7.16 3.29
CA LEU A 428 11.63 5.76 3.43
C LEU A 428 11.45 5.10 2.05
N HIS A 429 12.38 5.35 1.12
CA HIS A 429 12.33 4.77 -0.22
C HIS A 429 12.29 3.23 -0.18
N ARG A 430 11.95 2.65 -1.32
CA ARG A 430 11.83 1.21 -1.50
C ARG A 430 13.11 0.69 -2.14
N TYR A 431 13.62 -0.42 -1.63
CA TYR A 431 14.75 -1.12 -2.23
C TYR A 431 14.40 -2.60 -2.48
N PRO A 432 14.99 -3.25 -3.50
CA PRO A 432 14.63 -4.62 -3.85
C PRO A 432 14.99 -5.57 -2.73
N GLU A 433 14.01 -6.30 -2.21
CA GLU A 433 14.23 -7.37 -1.25
C GLU A 433 13.10 -8.40 -1.36
N ARG A 434 13.46 -9.68 -1.38
CA ARG A 434 12.50 -10.77 -1.54
C ARG A 434 11.94 -11.14 -0.16
N GLN A 435 10.75 -10.67 0.14
CA GLN A 435 10.10 -10.92 1.43
C GLN A 435 9.25 -12.20 1.36
N PRO A 436 9.36 -13.10 2.35
CA PRO A 436 8.36 -14.14 2.51
C PRO A 436 7.02 -13.49 2.85
N LEU A 437 5.97 -13.92 2.18
CA LEU A 437 4.62 -13.44 2.42
C LEU A 437 3.96 -14.29 3.50
N ASN A 438 2.86 -13.82 4.10
CA ASN A 438 2.12 -14.59 5.10
C ASN A 438 1.69 -15.96 4.56
N ASP A 439 1.59 -16.97 5.41
CA ASP A 439 1.09 -18.27 4.94
C ASP A 439 -0.38 -18.15 4.49
N CYS A 440 -0.73 -18.74 3.35
CA CYS A 440 -2.13 -18.80 2.87
C CYS A 440 -2.63 -20.23 2.67
N LEU A 441 -1.92 -21.22 3.24
CA LEU A 441 -2.30 -22.62 3.10
C LEU A 441 -3.62 -22.91 3.82
N TYR A 442 -3.81 -22.35 5.02
CA TYR A 442 -5.06 -22.52 5.77
C TYR A 442 -6.28 -22.13 4.94
N ASP A 443 -6.27 -20.92 4.35
CA ASP A 443 -7.36 -20.44 3.50
C ASP A 443 -7.62 -21.35 2.30
N ALA A 444 -6.55 -21.81 1.65
CA ALA A 444 -6.66 -22.73 0.52
C ALA A 444 -7.29 -24.07 0.93
N VAL A 445 -6.88 -24.64 2.06
CA VAL A 445 -7.46 -25.89 2.60
C VAL A 445 -8.93 -25.70 2.94
N THR A 446 -9.32 -24.57 3.56
CA THR A 446 -10.73 -24.26 3.85
C THR A 446 -11.56 -24.20 2.58
N LEU A 447 -11.09 -23.55 1.52
CA LEU A 447 -11.81 -23.51 0.24
C LEU A 447 -11.92 -24.88 -0.42
N VAL A 448 -10.87 -25.72 -0.34
CA VAL A 448 -10.89 -27.09 -0.86
C VAL A 448 -11.89 -27.95 -0.06
N ASP A 449 -11.92 -27.87 1.26
CA ASP A 449 -12.86 -28.63 2.09
C ASP A 449 -14.32 -28.28 1.80
N GLU A 450 -14.60 -27.01 1.46
CA GLU A 450 -15.92 -26.57 1.01
C GLU A 450 -16.29 -27.19 -0.36
N ILE A 451 -15.34 -27.27 -1.30
CA ILE A 451 -15.52 -27.97 -2.58
C ILE A 451 -15.76 -29.47 -2.37
N LEU A 452 -14.98 -30.13 -1.52
CA LEU A 452 -15.21 -31.53 -1.12
C LEU A 452 -16.57 -31.71 -0.41
N GLY A 453 -17.02 -30.69 0.30
CA GLY A 453 -18.37 -30.59 0.85
C GLY A 453 -19.46 -30.59 -0.21
N HIS A 454 -19.24 -29.89 -1.33
CA HIS A 454 -20.15 -29.92 -2.47
C HIS A 454 -20.19 -31.30 -3.14
N VAL A 455 -19.05 -31.99 -3.29
CA VAL A 455 -19.01 -33.38 -3.77
C VAL A 455 -19.91 -34.27 -2.90
N GLY A 456 -19.77 -34.21 -1.56
CA GLY A 456 -20.58 -35.01 -0.66
C GLY A 456 -22.08 -34.65 -0.62
N LYS A 457 -22.45 -33.44 -1.05
CA LYS A 457 -23.86 -33.03 -1.20
C LYS A 457 -24.47 -33.58 -2.48
N GLU A 458 -23.76 -33.46 -3.60
CA GLU A 458 -24.25 -33.92 -4.91
C GLU A 458 -24.15 -35.45 -5.06
N TYR A 459 -23.14 -36.06 -4.43
CA TYR A 459 -22.88 -37.49 -4.43
C TYR A 459 -22.70 -37.98 -2.97
N PRO A 460 -23.80 -38.32 -2.27
CA PRO A 460 -23.78 -38.69 -0.86
C PRO A 460 -22.80 -39.81 -0.49
N SER A 461 -22.38 -39.83 0.78
CA SER A 461 -21.39 -40.75 1.39
C SER A 461 -19.92 -40.32 1.29
N PHE A 462 -19.59 -39.26 0.56
CA PHE A 462 -18.23 -38.71 0.55
C PHE A 462 -17.97 -37.76 1.73
N SER A 463 -17.04 -38.12 2.61
CA SER A 463 -16.79 -37.40 3.88
C SER A 463 -15.35 -36.96 4.13
N HIS A 464 -14.42 -37.16 3.19
CA HIS A 464 -13.01 -36.76 3.38
C HIS A 464 -12.87 -35.24 3.52
N ARG A 465 -12.10 -34.80 4.52
CA ARG A 465 -11.74 -33.39 4.78
C ARG A 465 -10.27 -33.30 5.19
N LEU A 466 -9.64 -32.19 4.81
CA LEU A 466 -8.20 -31.96 4.91
C LEU A 466 -7.81 -31.19 6.17
N LEU A 467 -8.66 -30.29 6.65
CA LEU A 467 -8.40 -29.56 7.90
C LEU A 467 -8.29 -30.56 9.06
N PHE A 468 -7.20 -30.48 9.81
CA PHE A 468 -7.11 -31.25 11.05
C PHE A 468 -8.24 -30.82 11.99
N SER A 469 -9.10 -31.77 12.36
CA SER A 469 -9.98 -31.58 13.50
C SER A 469 -9.12 -31.21 14.71
N SER A 470 -9.49 -30.14 15.41
CA SER A 470 -8.83 -29.63 16.63
C SER A 470 -8.74 -30.66 17.77
N GLN A 471 -9.18 -31.91 17.55
CA GLN A 471 -9.11 -33.03 18.48
C GLN A 471 -7.85 -33.90 18.36
N ARG A 472 -6.92 -33.63 17.44
CA ARG A 472 -5.70 -34.47 17.26
C ARG A 472 -4.36 -33.85 17.66
N ILE A 473 -4.35 -32.73 18.38
CA ILE A 473 -3.15 -32.26 19.09
C ILE A 473 -3.22 -32.73 20.55
N VAL A 474 -3.09 -34.04 20.73
CA VAL A 474 -2.64 -34.62 22.01
C VAL A 474 -1.61 -35.68 21.66
N ARG A 475 -0.33 -35.28 21.70
CA ARG A 475 0.75 -35.98 22.40
C ARG A 475 2.03 -35.17 22.34
#